data_AF-A0A813IGK7-F1
#
_entry.id   AF-A0A813IGK7-F1
#
_cell.length_a   1.000
_cell.length_b   1.000
_cell.length_c   1.000
_cell.angle_alpha   90.00
_cell.angle_beta   90.00
_cell.angle_gamma   90.00
#
_symmetry.space_group_name_H-M   'P 1'
#
loop_
_entity.id
_entity.type
_entity.pdbx_description
1 polymer ?
#
loop_
_entity_poly.entity_id
_entity_poly.type
_entity_poly.pdbx_seq_one_letter_code
_entity_poly.pdbx_strand_id
1 'polypeptide(L)'
;FERDLKRRRFALVPPGAVTGYELLCHFCDTWAYQKYKAHFVILKLSPELARAAGVDEGTLAYVDHVSGEWGPLISPASDRWQRPPYGFPAIFVVPLSSGSTAWLRLERDSELRVCYQHGTRTHHMVAYRSAPRRSFEGREATLVNFIGVCMWHAFADGNCYMPLVHDLMSLYIAAQEGTQASLPVISNPFEELERRIFDTFRCRQSPMRSSLRGGIFRFAGKGYGHNVGLLP
;
A
#
# COMPACT_ATOMS: atom_id res chain seq x y z
N PHE A 1 -1.65 -1.40 -14.09
CA PHE A 1 -1.57 -0.54 -12.90
C PHE A 1 -0.15 -0.11 -12.55
N GLU A 2 0.68 -0.93 -11.89
CA GLU A 2 1.98 -0.46 -11.41
C GLU A 2 2.97 -0.07 -12.51
N ARG A 3 2.94 -0.76 -13.65
CA ARG A 3 3.71 -0.34 -14.82
C ARG A 3 3.33 1.07 -15.26
N ASP A 4 2.05 1.41 -15.17
CA ASP A 4 1.53 2.73 -15.54
C ASP A 4 1.88 3.77 -14.48
N LEU A 5 1.85 3.40 -13.18
CA LEU A 5 2.40 4.20 -12.08
C LEU A 5 3.88 4.51 -12.30
N LYS A 6 4.69 3.47 -12.58
CA LYS A 6 6.12 3.59 -12.85
C LYS A 6 6.36 4.52 -14.05
N ARG A 7 5.57 4.40 -15.12
CA ARG A 7 5.66 5.29 -16.29
C ARG A 7 5.34 6.75 -15.93
N ARG A 8 4.26 7.00 -15.18
CA ARG A 8 3.87 8.36 -14.75
C ARG A 8 4.90 8.99 -13.82
N ARG A 9 5.55 8.20 -12.96
CA ARG A 9 6.69 8.65 -12.14
C ARG A 9 7.82 9.26 -12.97
N PHE A 10 8.05 8.80 -14.20
CA PHE A 10 9.09 9.36 -15.07
C PHE A 10 8.65 10.63 -15.83
N ALA A 11 7.38 11.02 -15.73
CA ALA A 11 6.82 12.21 -16.38
C ALA A 11 6.46 13.33 -15.37
N LEU A 12 7.04 13.31 -14.17
CA LEU A 12 6.76 14.29 -13.13
C LEU A 12 7.26 15.69 -13.53
N VAL A 13 6.39 16.69 -13.43
CA VAL A 13 6.79 18.10 -13.51
C VAL A 13 7.28 18.53 -12.12
N PRO A 14 8.43 19.22 -11.99
CA PRO A 14 8.88 19.75 -10.70
C PRO A 14 7.85 20.70 -10.03
N PRO A 15 7.79 20.75 -8.69
CA PRO A 15 8.63 20.03 -7.72
C PRO A 15 8.17 18.58 -7.45
N GLY A 16 6.98 18.21 -7.93
CA GLY A 16 6.38 16.90 -7.71
C GLY A 16 4.96 16.81 -8.24
N ALA A 17 4.28 15.70 -7.97
CA ALA A 17 2.88 15.51 -8.30
C ALA A 17 2.16 14.66 -7.24
N VAL A 18 0.89 14.99 -7.01
CA VAL A 18 -0.08 14.14 -6.32
C VAL A 18 -1.00 13.56 -7.38
N THR A 19 -1.24 12.25 -7.35
CA THR A 19 -2.08 11.57 -8.35
C THR A 19 -3.03 10.63 -7.65
N GLY A 20 -4.34 10.80 -7.92
CA GLY A 20 -5.37 9.85 -7.56
C GLY A 20 -5.41 8.69 -8.56
N TYR A 21 -5.62 7.49 -8.05
CA TYR A 21 -5.75 6.28 -8.83
C TYR A 21 -6.98 5.52 -8.40
N GLU A 22 -7.75 5.10 -9.40
CA GLU A 22 -8.91 4.24 -9.23
C GLU A 22 -8.61 2.92 -9.92
N LEU A 23 -8.71 1.82 -9.18
CA LEU A 23 -8.48 0.48 -9.69
C LEU A 23 -9.74 -0.36 -9.50
N LEU A 24 -10.42 -0.64 -10.61
CA LEU A 24 -11.53 -1.58 -10.64
C LEU A 24 -10.97 -3.00 -10.58
N CYS A 25 -11.21 -3.67 -9.46
CA CYS A 25 -10.66 -4.98 -9.17
C CYS A 25 -11.78 -6.01 -9.02
N HIS A 26 -11.69 -7.13 -9.73
CA HIS A 26 -12.62 -8.24 -9.52
C HIS A 26 -11.98 -9.29 -8.62
N PHE A 27 -11.87 -8.98 -7.32
CA PHE A 27 -11.26 -9.90 -6.35
C PHE A 27 -12.07 -11.17 -6.15
N CYS A 28 -13.41 -11.07 -6.17
CA CYS A 28 -14.33 -12.18 -5.97
C CYS A 28 -14.19 -13.24 -7.08
N ASP A 29 -13.31 -14.22 -6.85
CA ASP A 29 -13.08 -15.35 -7.72
C ASP A 29 -12.23 -16.44 -7.06
N THR A 30 -12.03 -17.52 -7.81
CA THR A 30 -10.99 -18.53 -7.56
C THR A 30 -9.65 -18.07 -8.14
N TRP A 31 -8.62 -18.21 -7.31
CA TRP A 31 -7.24 -17.88 -7.59
C TRP A 31 -6.37 -19.13 -7.44
N ALA A 32 -5.49 -19.36 -8.41
CA ALA A 32 -4.53 -20.45 -8.44
C ALA A 32 -3.14 -19.93 -8.12
N TYR A 33 -2.46 -20.53 -7.15
CA TYR A 33 -1.05 -20.25 -6.92
C TYR A 33 -0.19 -20.73 -8.10
N GLN A 34 0.81 -19.96 -8.52
CA GLN A 34 1.64 -20.29 -9.68
C GLN A 34 2.51 -21.54 -9.46
N LYS A 35 3.11 -21.65 -8.26
CA LYS A 35 4.08 -22.72 -7.94
C LYS A 35 3.45 -23.90 -7.20
N TYR A 36 2.25 -23.71 -6.64
CA TYR A 36 1.58 -24.71 -5.84
C TYR A 36 0.32 -25.15 -6.56
N LYS A 37 0.01 -26.44 -6.58
CA LYS A 37 -1.28 -26.96 -7.09
C LYS A 37 -2.42 -26.65 -6.11
N ALA A 38 -2.44 -25.44 -5.57
CA ALA A 38 -3.35 -24.98 -4.54
C ALA A 38 -4.17 -23.80 -5.07
N HIS A 39 -5.40 -23.72 -4.59
CA HIS A 39 -6.37 -22.71 -4.98
C HIS A 39 -7.02 -22.12 -3.75
N PHE A 40 -7.28 -20.83 -3.79
CA PHE A 40 -8.09 -20.15 -2.81
C PHE A 40 -9.21 -19.38 -3.50
N VAL A 41 -10.21 -19.02 -2.72
CA VAL A 41 -11.35 -18.21 -3.17
C VAL A 41 -11.34 -16.92 -2.37
N ILE A 42 -11.59 -15.81 -3.06
CA ILE A 42 -12.02 -14.59 -2.41
C ILE A 42 -13.51 -14.43 -2.67
N LEU A 43 -14.30 -14.17 -1.64
CA LEU A 43 -15.75 -14.04 -1.74
C LEU A 43 -16.27 -12.93 -0.82
N LYS A 44 -17.45 -12.40 -1.10
CA LYS A 44 -18.14 -11.44 -0.24
C LYS A 44 -18.83 -12.19 0.91
N LEU A 45 -18.57 -11.80 2.16
CA LEU A 45 -19.23 -12.40 3.31
C LEU A 45 -20.72 -12.04 3.32
N SER A 46 -21.56 -13.01 3.69
CA SER A 46 -22.96 -12.73 4.01
C SER A 46 -23.05 -11.88 5.29
N PRO A 47 -24.13 -11.12 5.48
CA PRO A 47 -24.33 -10.33 6.71
C PRO A 47 -24.19 -11.13 8.00
N GLU A 48 -24.64 -12.39 8.00
CA GLU A 48 -24.52 -13.29 9.15
C GLU A 48 -23.07 -13.66 9.44
N LEU A 49 -22.29 -14.02 8.41
CA LEU A 49 -20.88 -14.37 8.56
C LEU A 49 -20.01 -13.15 8.89
N ALA A 50 -20.32 -11.98 8.31
CA ALA A 50 -19.64 -10.73 8.62
C ALA A 50 -19.78 -10.38 10.10
N ARG A 51 -21.02 -10.46 10.64
CA ARG A 51 -21.29 -10.26 12.07
C ARG A 51 -20.55 -11.27 12.94
N ALA A 52 -20.58 -12.55 12.58
CA ALA A 52 -19.86 -13.60 13.31
C ALA A 52 -18.34 -13.38 13.32
N ALA A 53 -17.77 -12.81 12.26
CA ALA A 53 -16.35 -12.48 12.14
C ALA A 53 -15.97 -11.10 12.72
N GLY A 54 -16.95 -10.34 13.22
CA GLY A 54 -16.75 -8.99 13.74
C GLY A 54 -16.21 -8.02 12.69
N VAL A 55 -16.75 -8.08 11.48
CA VAL A 55 -16.42 -7.19 10.35
C VAL A 55 -17.68 -6.64 9.72
N ASP A 56 -17.54 -5.55 8.96
CA ASP A 56 -18.66 -4.87 8.31
C ASP A 56 -19.29 -5.72 7.20
N GLU A 57 -20.57 -5.48 6.93
CA GLU A 57 -21.27 -6.11 5.82
C GLU A 57 -20.58 -5.81 4.49
N GLY A 58 -20.52 -6.82 3.61
CA GLY A 58 -19.84 -6.69 2.31
C GLY A 58 -18.32 -6.81 2.37
N THR A 59 -17.73 -7.03 3.55
CA THR A 59 -16.32 -7.40 3.68
C THR A 59 -16.02 -8.67 2.88
N LEU A 60 -14.90 -8.65 2.16
CA LEU A 60 -14.41 -9.81 1.43
C LEU A 60 -13.71 -10.78 2.40
N ALA A 61 -13.71 -12.08 2.10
CA ALA A 61 -12.95 -13.08 2.83
C ALA A 61 -12.09 -13.92 1.90
N TYR A 62 -10.90 -14.26 2.38
CA TYR A 62 -10.01 -15.23 1.78
C TYR A 62 -10.35 -16.60 2.37
N VAL A 63 -10.47 -17.61 1.52
CA VAL A 63 -10.71 -19.00 1.92
C VAL A 63 -9.85 -19.93 1.09
N ASP A 64 -8.91 -20.62 1.73
CA ASP A 64 -8.15 -21.72 1.15
C ASP A 64 -8.70 -23.04 1.67
N HIS A 65 -9.50 -23.70 0.85
CA HIS A 65 -10.13 -24.98 1.20
C HIS A 65 -9.13 -26.13 1.38
N VAL A 66 -7.91 -26.04 0.84
CA VAL A 66 -6.91 -27.11 0.93
C VAL A 66 -6.22 -27.07 2.29
N SER A 67 -5.82 -25.88 2.73
CA SER A 67 -5.19 -25.69 4.04
C SER A 67 -6.20 -25.53 5.17
N GLY A 68 -7.45 -25.18 4.86
CA GLY A 68 -8.47 -24.80 5.83
C GLY A 68 -8.30 -23.37 6.35
N GLU A 69 -7.30 -22.63 5.85
CA GLU A 69 -7.04 -21.25 6.26
C GLU A 69 -8.10 -20.32 5.69
N TRP A 70 -8.63 -19.44 6.53
CA TRP A 70 -9.54 -18.40 6.11
C TRP A 70 -9.40 -17.14 6.96
N GLY A 71 -9.86 -16.01 6.43
CA GLY A 71 -9.91 -14.75 7.17
C GLY A 71 -10.54 -13.61 6.38
N PRO A 72 -11.02 -12.55 7.05
CA PRO A 72 -11.53 -11.35 6.38
C PRO A 72 -10.39 -10.56 5.72
N LEU A 73 -10.67 -9.95 4.57
CA LEU A 73 -9.80 -8.96 3.93
C LEU A 73 -10.01 -7.61 4.60
N ILE A 74 -9.02 -7.19 5.38
CA ILE A 74 -9.01 -5.95 6.13
C ILE A 74 -8.30 -4.88 5.29
N SER A 75 -8.94 -3.72 5.13
CA SER A 75 -8.40 -2.60 4.36
C SER A 75 -7.40 -1.77 5.19
N PRO A 76 -6.54 -0.97 4.53
CA PRO A 76 -5.63 -0.05 5.23
C PRO A 76 -6.32 1.03 6.06
N ALA A 77 -7.61 1.27 5.82
CA ALA A 77 -8.42 2.24 6.57
C ALA A 77 -8.97 1.67 7.89
N SER A 78 -8.86 0.36 8.11
CA SER A 78 -9.34 -0.29 9.34
C SER A 78 -8.30 -0.20 10.46
N ASP A 79 -8.75 0.00 11.70
CA ASP A 79 -7.90 -0.06 12.90
C ASP A 79 -7.25 -1.44 13.12
N ARG A 80 -7.79 -2.48 12.48
CA ARG A 80 -7.25 -3.84 12.51
C ARG A 80 -6.12 -4.06 11.49
N TRP A 81 -5.72 -3.02 10.76
CA TRP A 81 -4.67 -3.11 9.75
C TRP A 81 -3.32 -3.48 10.36
N GLN A 82 -2.74 -4.60 9.89
CA GLN A 82 -1.37 -4.99 10.23
C GLN A 82 -0.44 -4.59 9.09
N ARG A 83 0.63 -3.86 9.43
CA ARG A 83 1.59 -3.37 8.44
C ARG A 83 2.26 -4.55 7.71
N PRO A 84 2.31 -4.52 6.36
CA PRO A 84 3.01 -5.54 5.60
C PRO A 84 4.53 -5.48 5.84
N PRO A 85 5.25 -6.58 5.54
CA PRO A 85 6.71 -6.56 5.48
C PRO A 85 7.23 -5.46 4.57
N TYR A 86 8.41 -4.92 4.91
CA TYR A 86 9.02 -3.83 4.16
C TYR A 86 9.14 -4.18 2.67
N GLY A 87 8.67 -3.28 1.81
CA GLY A 87 8.70 -3.50 0.36
C GLY A 87 7.53 -4.32 -0.21
N PHE A 88 6.46 -4.57 0.56
CA PHE A 88 5.23 -5.19 0.05
C PHE A 88 4.01 -4.25 0.18
N PRO A 89 3.37 -3.78 -0.91
CA PRO A 89 2.37 -2.72 -0.92
C PRO A 89 0.99 -3.39 -0.83
N ALA A 90 0.68 -3.89 0.36
CA ALA A 90 -0.55 -4.62 0.55
C ALA A 90 -1.76 -3.70 0.34
N ILE A 91 -2.75 -4.20 -0.40
CA ILE A 91 -4.08 -3.59 -0.51
C ILE A 91 -5.06 -4.18 0.50
N PHE A 92 -4.79 -5.40 0.96
CA PHE A 92 -5.53 -6.08 2.02
C PHE A 92 -4.56 -6.84 2.92
N VAL A 93 -4.90 -6.94 4.19
CA VAL A 93 -4.34 -7.90 5.12
C VAL A 93 -5.42 -8.90 5.52
N VAL A 94 -5.02 -10.15 5.69
CA VAL A 94 -5.88 -11.26 6.04
C VAL A 94 -5.27 -11.93 7.27
N PRO A 95 -5.79 -11.65 8.48
CA PRO A 95 -5.47 -12.46 9.64
C PRO A 95 -6.13 -13.82 9.47
N LEU A 96 -5.33 -14.87 9.35
CA LEU A 96 -5.81 -16.22 9.05
C LEU A 96 -6.14 -16.99 10.32
N SER A 97 -7.00 -18.00 10.19
CA SER A 97 -7.48 -18.85 11.28
C SER A 97 -6.38 -19.56 12.08
N SER A 98 -5.21 -19.84 11.49
CA SER A 98 -4.06 -20.40 12.23
C SER A 98 -3.31 -19.40 13.11
N GLY A 99 -3.64 -18.11 13.05
CA GLY A 99 -2.81 -17.03 13.58
C GLY A 99 -1.69 -16.57 12.65
N SER A 100 -1.61 -17.15 11.45
CA SER A 100 -0.77 -16.64 10.35
C SER A 100 -1.36 -15.36 9.75
N THR A 101 -0.56 -14.59 9.01
CA THR A 101 -1.04 -13.38 8.32
C THR A 101 -0.70 -13.46 6.84
N ALA A 102 -1.67 -13.16 5.97
CA ALA A 102 -1.44 -12.97 4.55
C ALA A 102 -1.69 -11.52 4.16
N TRP A 103 -0.82 -10.94 3.34
CA TRP A 103 -1.03 -9.67 2.68
C TRP A 103 -1.23 -9.88 1.19
N LEU A 104 -2.24 -9.23 0.64
CA LEU A 104 -2.61 -9.32 -0.77
C LEU A 104 -2.26 -8.01 -1.46
N ARG A 105 -1.77 -8.11 -2.69
CA ARG A 105 -1.48 -6.99 -3.60
C ARG A 105 -1.91 -7.36 -5.00
N LEU A 106 -2.61 -6.47 -5.69
CA LEU A 106 -2.95 -6.65 -7.09
C LEU A 106 -1.88 -6.03 -7.99
N GLU A 107 -1.09 -6.86 -8.68
CA GLU A 107 -0.05 -6.40 -9.62
C GLU A 107 -0.67 -6.04 -10.98
N ARG A 108 -1.61 -6.88 -11.44
CA ARG A 108 -2.37 -6.75 -12.70
C ARG A 108 -3.78 -7.27 -12.49
N ASP A 109 -4.68 -7.00 -13.43
CA ASP A 109 -6.12 -7.31 -13.38
C ASP A 109 -6.45 -8.78 -13.08
N SER A 110 -5.50 -9.70 -13.25
CA SER A 110 -5.65 -11.14 -12.93
C SER A 110 -4.42 -11.74 -12.26
N GLU A 111 -3.57 -10.91 -11.66
CA GLU A 111 -2.34 -11.32 -10.98
C GLU A 111 -2.29 -10.73 -9.57
N LEU A 112 -2.44 -11.60 -8.58
CA LEU A 112 -2.26 -11.29 -7.17
C LEU A 112 -0.85 -11.69 -6.73
N ARG A 113 -0.22 -10.79 -5.98
CA ARG A 113 0.93 -11.11 -5.15
C ARG A 113 0.42 -11.36 -3.73
N VAL A 114 0.89 -12.45 -3.13
CA VAL A 114 0.52 -12.86 -1.78
C VAL A 114 1.80 -12.94 -0.96
N CYS A 115 1.87 -12.18 0.12
CA CYS A 115 2.92 -12.30 1.12
C CYS A 115 2.33 -13.03 2.32
N TYR A 116 2.82 -14.23 2.62
CA TYR A 116 2.31 -15.06 3.69
C TYR A 116 3.35 -15.15 4.81
N GLN A 117 2.95 -14.89 6.05
CA GLN A 117 3.80 -14.99 7.22
C GLN A 117 3.24 -16.00 8.21
N HIS A 118 4.11 -16.93 8.62
CA HIS A 118 3.84 -17.90 9.67
C HIS A 118 5.03 -17.91 10.65
N GLY A 119 4.77 -17.45 11.88
CA GLY A 119 5.83 -17.16 12.84
C GLY A 119 6.81 -16.11 12.30
N THR A 120 8.09 -16.48 12.22
CA THR A 120 9.17 -15.60 11.71
C THR A 120 9.44 -15.74 10.22
N ARG A 121 8.78 -16.69 9.52
CA ARG A 121 9.03 -16.98 8.11
C ARG A 121 8.05 -16.22 7.23
N THR A 122 8.58 -15.59 6.18
CA THR A 122 7.81 -14.86 5.18
C THR A 122 7.99 -15.49 3.81
N HIS A 123 6.87 -15.77 3.14
CA HIS A 123 6.81 -16.39 1.82
C HIS A 123 6.14 -15.46 0.82
N HIS A 124 6.83 -15.17 -0.28
CA HIS A 124 6.28 -14.38 -1.38
C HIS A 124 5.79 -15.30 -2.49
N MET A 125 4.50 -15.21 -2.79
CA MET A 125 3.80 -16.05 -3.74
C MET A 125 3.11 -15.20 -4.80
N VAL A 126 2.80 -15.86 -5.91
CA VAL A 126 2.03 -15.28 -7.02
C VAL A 126 0.83 -16.18 -7.23
N ALA A 127 -0.34 -15.57 -7.36
CA ALA A 127 -1.57 -16.24 -7.72
C ALA A 127 -2.18 -15.58 -8.94
N TYR A 128 -2.70 -16.40 -9.84
CA TYR A 128 -3.40 -15.98 -11.03
C TYR A 128 -4.86 -16.37 -10.92
N ARG A 129 -5.73 -15.56 -11.49
CA ARG A 129 -7.15 -15.91 -11.57
C ARG A 129 -7.31 -17.22 -12.35
N SER A 130 -8.01 -18.21 -11.79
CA SER A 130 -8.13 -19.55 -12.40
C SER A 130 -8.97 -19.55 -13.68
N ALA A 131 -9.92 -18.62 -13.80
CA ALA A 131 -10.80 -18.49 -14.95
C ALA A 131 -10.75 -17.06 -15.53
N PRO A 132 -9.61 -16.63 -16.12
CA PRO A 132 -9.41 -15.24 -16.57
C PRO A 132 -10.30 -14.85 -17.75
N ARG A 133 -10.95 -15.81 -18.42
CA ARG A 133 -11.84 -15.60 -19.58
C ARG A 133 -13.33 -15.54 -19.26
N ARG A 134 -13.76 -15.75 -18.00
CA ARG A 134 -15.17 -15.49 -17.65
C ARG A 134 -15.41 -13.99 -17.77
N SER A 135 -16.45 -13.61 -18.53
CA SER A 135 -16.81 -12.19 -18.63
C SER A 135 -17.04 -11.62 -17.23
N PHE A 136 -16.64 -10.36 -17.05
CA PHE A 136 -16.91 -9.62 -15.81
C PHE A 136 -18.40 -9.26 -15.68
N GLU A 137 -19.22 -9.57 -16.69
CA GLU A 137 -20.64 -9.29 -16.75
C GLU A 137 -21.36 -9.88 -15.53
N GLY A 138 -22.01 -9.00 -14.77
CA GLY A 138 -22.76 -9.35 -13.56
C GLY A 138 -21.91 -9.53 -12.29
N ARG A 139 -20.59 -9.35 -12.32
CA ARG A 139 -19.76 -9.40 -11.11
C ARG A 139 -19.47 -8.01 -10.58
N GLU A 140 -19.83 -7.78 -9.32
CA GLU A 140 -19.52 -6.56 -8.59
C GLU A 140 -18.00 -6.37 -8.51
N ALA A 141 -17.51 -5.26 -9.08
CA ALA A 141 -16.10 -4.87 -8.97
C ALA A 141 -15.87 -4.20 -7.61
N THR A 142 -14.76 -4.53 -6.96
CA THR A 142 -14.24 -3.77 -5.84
C THR A 142 -13.43 -2.60 -6.39
N LEU A 143 -13.90 -1.38 -6.15
CA LEU A 143 -13.12 -0.19 -6.44
C LEU A 143 -12.07 0.00 -5.34
N VAL A 144 -10.80 0.07 -5.71
CA VAL A 144 -9.73 0.42 -4.78
C VAL A 144 -9.09 1.73 -5.21
N ASN A 145 -9.12 2.69 -4.30
CA ASN A 145 -8.63 4.04 -4.52
C ASN A 145 -7.29 4.23 -3.80
N PHE A 146 -6.34 4.85 -4.49
CA PHE A 146 -5.03 5.16 -3.92
C PHE A 146 -4.62 6.57 -4.30
N ILE A 147 -3.92 7.23 -3.39
CA ILE A 147 -3.25 8.50 -3.66
C ILE A 147 -1.74 8.23 -3.70
N GLY A 148 -1.13 8.55 -4.83
CA GLY A 148 0.32 8.56 -4.97
C GLY A 148 0.85 9.98 -4.79
N VAL A 149 1.80 10.16 -3.88
CA VAL A 149 2.54 11.42 -3.73
C VAL A 149 3.97 11.17 -4.20
N CYS A 150 4.43 11.98 -5.14
CA CYS A 150 5.75 11.86 -5.76
C CYS A 150 6.45 13.20 -5.75
N MET A 151 7.71 13.23 -5.31
CA MET A 151 8.52 14.44 -5.29
C MET A 151 9.84 14.24 -6.03
N TRP A 152 10.34 15.29 -6.67
CA TRP A 152 11.69 15.33 -7.19
C TRP A 152 12.68 15.35 -6.04
N HIS A 153 13.76 14.57 -6.13
CA HIS A 153 14.74 14.45 -5.05
C HIS A 153 15.49 15.74 -4.73
N ALA A 154 15.51 16.70 -5.66
CA ALA A 154 16.05 18.03 -5.41
C ALA A 154 15.23 18.81 -4.37
N PHE A 155 13.97 18.42 -4.13
CA PHE A 155 13.01 19.11 -3.27
C PHE A 155 12.58 18.30 -2.05
N ALA A 156 12.81 16.99 -2.04
CA ALA A 156 12.35 16.12 -0.95
C ALA A 156 13.24 14.89 -0.77
N ASP A 157 13.33 14.44 0.48
CA ASP A 157 13.91 13.16 0.87
C ASP A 157 12.85 12.24 1.51
N GLY A 158 13.27 11.09 2.04
CA GLY A 158 12.36 10.16 2.72
C GLY A 158 11.62 10.78 3.92
N ASN A 159 12.19 11.77 4.59
CA ASN A 159 11.59 12.42 5.77
C ASN A 159 10.46 13.38 5.39
N CYS A 160 10.45 13.88 4.15
CA CYS A 160 9.44 14.83 3.68
C CYS A 160 8.08 14.20 3.42
N TYR A 161 8.01 12.90 3.08
CA TYR A 161 6.77 12.27 2.61
C TYR A 161 5.68 12.18 3.68
N MET A 162 6.02 11.85 4.93
CA MET A 162 5.01 11.75 6.00
C MET A 162 4.37 13.10 6.33
N PRO A 163 5.13 14.19 6.58
CA PRO A 163 4.55 15.52 6.71
C PRO A 163 3.74 15.95 5.48
N LEU A 164 4.24 15.69 4.27
CA LEU A 164 3.55 16.05 3.03
C LEU A 164 2.19 15.35 2.90
N VAL A 165 2.12 14.06 3.21
CA VAL A 165 0.86 13.29 3.21
C VAL A 165 -0.07 13.79 4.32
N HIS A 166 0.46 14.09 5.51
CA HIS A 166 -0.34 14.64 6.61
C HIS A 166 -0.97 15.99 6.27
N ASP A 167 -0.19 16.90 5.69
CA ASP A 167 -0.65 18.23 5.28
C ASP A 167 -1.67 18.13 4.14
N LEU A 168 -1.43 17.25 3.16
CA LEU A 168 -2.38 16.96 2.09
C LEU A 168 -3.73 16.46 2.64
N MET A 169 -3.72 15.51 3.58
CA MET A 169 -4.96 14.97 4.15
C MET A 169 -5.66 15.98 5.05
N SER A 170 -4.91 16.80 5.80
CA SER A 170 -5.47 17.90 6.60
C SER A 170 -6.20 18.92 5.71
N LEU A 171 -5.59 19.30 4.58
CA LEU A 171 -6.21 20.18 3.58
C LEU A 171 -7.46 19.55 2.95
N TYR A 172 -7.40 18.25 2.63
CA TYR A 172 -8.54 17.52 2.06
C TYR A 172 -9.74 17.49 3.01
N ILE A 173 -9.51 17.17 4.29
CA ILE A 173 -10.57 17.14 5.32
C ILE A 173 -11.19 18.52 5.49
N ALA A 174 -10.36 19.56 5.62
CA ALA A 174 -10.87 20.92 5.77
C ALA A 174 -11.70 21.37 4.56
N ALA A 175 -11.24 21.06 3.34
CA ALA A 175 -11.99 21.34 2.12
C ALA A 175 -13.33 20.58 2.07
N GLN A 176 -13.37 19.32 2.52
CA GLN A 176 -14.58 18.51 2.59
C GLN A 176 -15.60 19.08 3.60
N GLU A 177 -15.11 19.60 4.72
CA GLU A 177 -15.93 20.18 5.79
C GLU A 177 -16.29 21.66 5.55
N GLY A 178 -15.73 22.28 4.51
CA GLY A 178 -15.87 23.72 4.26
C GLY A 178 -15.18 24.59 5.30
N THR A 179 -14.16 24.05 5.98
CA THR A 179 -13.36 24.73 7.00
C THR A 179 -11.98 25.11 6.46
N GLN A 180 -11.24 25.94 7.20
CA GLN A 180 -9.87 26.28 6.86
C GLN A 180 -8.90 25.34 7.60
N ALA A 181 -8.01 24.67 6.85
CA ALA A 181 -6.99 23.83 7.45
C ALA A 181 -5.98 24.66 8.25
N SER A 182 -5.62 24.17 9.44
CA SER A 182 -4.48 24.69 10.20
C SER A 182 -3.26 23.83 9.92
N LEU A 183 -2.38 24.31 9.04
CA LEU A 183 -1.11 23.64 8.76
C LEU A 183 -0.06 24.05 9.81
N PRO A 184 0.91 23.16 10.14
CA PRO A 184 1.99 23.50 11.04
C PRO A 184 2.76 24.73 10.55
N VAL A 185 3.10 25.64 11.46
CA VAL A 185 3.95 26.78 11.13
C VAL A 185 5.32 26.26 10.70
N ILE A 186 5.73 26.62 9.49
CA ILE A 186 7.05 26.26 8.97
C ILE A 186 8.06 27.19 9.65
N SER A 187 9.00 26.61 10.40
CA SER A 187 10.16 27.33 10.92
C SER A 187 11.08 27.78 9.79
N ASN A 188 12.16 28.50 10.10
CA ASN A 188 13.14 28.87 9.09
C ASN A 188 13.68 27.61 8.38
N PRO A 189 13.45 27.44 7.06
CA PRO A 189 13.81 26.21 6.36
C PRO A 189 15.32 25.97 6.32
N PHE A 190 16.13 27.02 6.39
CA PHE A 190 17.59 26.91 6.43
C PHE A 190 18.10 26.43 7.78
N GLU A 191 17.47 26.87 8.88
CA GLU A 191 17.81 26.38 10.23
C GLU A 191 17.47 24.89 10.38
N GLU A 192 16.32 24.46 9.84
CA GLU A 192 15.93 23.05 9.84
C GLU A 192 16.85 22.20 8.95
N LEU A 193 17.26 22.71 7.79
CA LEU A 193 18.24 22.06 6.92
C LEU A 193 19.60 21.92 7.62
N GLU A 194 20.10 23.01 8.21
CA GLU A 194 21.35 23.04 8.97
C GLU A 194 21.32 22.02 10.11
N ARG A 195 20.25 22.03 10.92
CA ARG A 195 20.06 21.09 12.02
C ARG A 195 20.09 19.64 11.53
N ARG A 196 19.40 19.31 10.43
CA ARG A 196 19.38 17.96 9.85
C ARG A 196 20.75 17.53 9.30
N ILE A 197 21.49 18.46 8.69
CA ILE A 197 22.86 18.20 8.21
C ILE A 197 23.76 17.87 9.40
N PHE A 198 23.72 18.65 10.48
CA PHE A 198 24.54 18.39 11.66
C PHE A 198 24.12 17.14 12.43
N ASP A 199 22.83 16.85 12.57
CA ASP A 199 22.34 15.59 13.13
C ASP A 199 22.82 14.38 12.29
N THR A 200 22.98 14.57 10.98
CA THR A 200 23.56 13.57 10.07
C THR A 200 25.04 13.32 10.39
N PHE A 201 25.84 14.38 10.46
CA PHE A 201 27.27 14.28 10.79
C PHE A 201 27.53 13.73 12.20
N ARG A 202 26.66 14.05 13.15
CA ARG A 202 26.80 13.62 14.56
C ARG A 202 26.24 12.23 14.85
N CYS A 203 25.80 11.49 13.84
CA CYS A 203 25.22 10.14 14.00
C CYS A 203 24.07 10.05 15.02
N ARG A 204 23.39 11.17 15.31
CA ARG A 204 22.28 11.17 16.27
C ARG A 204 21.14 10.30 15.74
N GLN A 205 20.56 9.51 16.63
CA GLN A 205 19.34 8.77 16.30
C GLN A 205 18.25 9.80 15.98
N SER A 206 17.77 9.78 14.74
CA SER A 206 16.54 10.43 14.36
C SER A 206 15.52 9.33 14.11
N PRO A 207 14.34 9.36 14.76
CA PRO A 207 13.32 8.32 14.59
C PRO A 207 12.83 8.17 13.13
N MET A 208 13.15 9.12 12.25
CA MET A 208 12.74 9.11 10.84
C MET A 208 13.87 8.85 9.84
N ARG A 209 15.13 8.68 10.31
CA ARG A 209 16.36 8.68 9.49
C ARG A 209 16.32 7.71 8.30
N SER A 210 15.78 8.17 7.17
CA SER A 210 15.87 7.51 5.87
C SER A 210 16.78 8.36 4.98
N SER A 211 18.08 8.13 5.17
CA SER A 211 19.23 8.49 4.32
C SER A 211 19.21 9.81 3.53
N LEU A 212 19.99 10.80 4.01
CA LEU A 212 20.59 11.86 3.15
C LEU A 212 21.74 11.34 2.27
N ARG A 213 22.18 10.09 2.44
CA ARG A 213 23.40 9.51 1.83
C ARG A 213 23.08 8.27 0.99
N GLY A 214 22.87 8.44 -0.31
CA GLY A 214 22.86 7.26 -1.21
C GLY A 214 22.37 7.48 -2.62
N GLY A 215 21.58 8.53 -2.88
CA GLY A 215 21.02 8.80 -4.20
C GLY A 215 22.01 9.44 -5.17
N ILE A 216 22.68 10.53 -4.76
CA ILE A 216 23.38 11.42 -5.70
C ILE A 216 24.49 10.72 -6.49
N PHE A 217 25.19 9.75 -5.88
CA PHE A 217 26.33 9.07 -6.51
C PHE A 217 26.02 7.67 -7.08
N ARG A 218 24.90 7.04 -6.72
CA ARG A 218 24.55 5.68 -7.19
C ARG A 218 23.27 5.64 -8.04
N PHE A 219 22.38 6.62 -7.89
CA PHE A 219 21.11 6.72 -8.58
C PHE A 219 21.02 8.10 -9.24
N ALA A 220 21.45 8.21 -10.51
CA ALA A 220 21.45 9.44 -11.32
C ALA A 220 20.17 10.30 -11.19
N GLY A 221 20.07 11.14 -10.15
CA GLY A 221 18.88 11.94 -9.84
C GLY A 221 17.58 11.18 -9.53
N LYS A 222 17.60 9.85 -9.43
CA LYS A 222 16.38 9.02 -9.24
C LYS A 222 16.12 8.85 -7.74
N GLY A 223 15.40 9.79 -7.16
CA GLY A 223 15.20 9.89 -5.71
C GLY A 223 14.66 8.67 -4.97
N TYR A 224 14.72 8.72 -3.64
CA TYR A 224 13.98 7.83 -2.77
C TYR A 224 12.48 8.01 -3.01
N GLY A 225 11.82 6.92 -3.42
CA GLY A 225 10.39 6.78 -3.24
C GLY A 225 10.18 6.05 -1.93
N HIS A 226 9.48 6.65 -0.97
CA HIS A 226 8.69 5.86 -0.04
C HIS A 226 7.50 5.35 -0.81
N ASN A 227 7.76 4.34 -1.64
CA ASN A 227 6.67 3.47 -2.04
C ASN A 227 6.39 2.68 -0.77
N VAL A 228 5.23 2.89 -0.15
CA VAL A 228 4.69 1.89 0.78
C VAL A 228 4.51 0.64 -0.08
N GLY A 229 5.59 -0.14 -0.19
CA GLY A 229 5.68 -1.45 -0.79
C GLY A 229 6.08 -1.62 -2.27
N LEU A 230 6.61 -0.64 -2.99
CA LEU A 230 7.24 -0.91 -4.30
C LEU A 230 8.75 -0.69 -4.20
N LEU A 231 9.50 -1.75 -3.90
CA LEU A 231 10.95 -1.70 -4.10
C LEU A 231 11.27 -1.54 -5.62
N PRO A 232 12.44 -0.95 -5.96
CA PRO A 232 12.80 -0.53 -7.32
C PRO A 232 12.52 -1.56 -8.42
#